data_AF-A0A7Y5XX42-F1
#
_entry.id   AF-A0A7Y5XX42-F1
#
_cell.length_a   1.000
_cell.length_b   1.000
_cell.length_c   1.000
_cell.angle_alpha   90.00
_cell.angle_beta   90.00
_cell.angle_gamma   90.00
#
_symmetry.space_group_name_H-M   'P 1'
#
loop_
_entity.id
_entity.type
_entity.pdbx_description
1 polymer ?
#
loop_
_entity_poly.entity_id
_entity_poly.type
_entity_poly.pdbx_seq_one_letter_code
_entity_poly.pdbx_strand_id
1 'polypeptide(L)'
;MAAAVPPFESFYVEHRDVVLGFLRRRLGSQAAEDAFQETFLRALRAYDRLEHADHLRAWVLTIAARLVIDTGRRAKPVSHELPELPVEDGRPAYAEIEHLADALPPTERAAVVLRYAYDLAYDDIAIALDSTPEAARQAASSGVRRLRAERTTP
;
A
#
# COMPACT_ATOMS: atom_id res chain seq x y z
N MET A 1 -23.87 -5.75 12.93
CA MET A 1 -24.59 -5.03 11.86
C MET A 1 -23.53 -4.42 10.97
N ALA A 2 -23.51 -4.77 9.69
CA ALA A 2 -22.58 -4.17 8.75
C ALA A 2 -22.88 -2.67 8.64
N ALA A 3 -21.85 -1.83 8.63
CA ALA A 3 -22.04 -0.39 8.53
C ALA A 3 -22.52 -0.02 7.12
N ALA A 4 -23.44 0.94 7.02
CA ALA A 4 -23.91 1.43 5.73
C ALA A 4 -22.78 2.17 4.99
N VAL A 5 -22.70 2.00 3.68
CA VAL A 5 -21.71 2.68 2.83
C VAL A 5 -21.93 4.19 2.92
N PRO A 6 -20.94 4.99 3.37
CA PRO A 6 -21.08 6.44 3.47
C PRO A 6 -21.08 7.08 2.08
N PRO A 7 -21.50 8.34 1.93
CA PRO A 7 -21.33 9.07 0.67
C PRO A 7 -19.87 9.06 0.20
N PHE A 8 -19.65 8.96 -1.11
CA PHE A 8 -18.30 8.88 -1.68
C PHE A 8 -17.42 10.06 -1.27
N GLU A 9 -17.99 11.27 -1.16
CA GLU A 9 -17.25 12.46 -0.73
C GLU A 9 -16.66 12.30 0.68
N SER A 10 -17.45 11.77 1.63
CA SER A 10 -16.98 11.50 3.00
C SER A 10 -15.87 10.45 3.00
N PHE A 11 -16.06 9.36 2.25
CA PHE A 11 -15.04 8.34 2.08
C PHE A 11 -13.75 8.91 1.45
N TYR A 12 -13.87 9.76 0.43
CA TYR A 12 -12.73 10.42 -0.21
C TYR A 12 -11.95 11.29 0.77
N VAL A 13 -12.64 12.17 1.50
CA VAL A 13 -12.02 13.07 2.48
C VAL A 13 -11.31 12.28 3.57
N GLU A 14 -11.91 11.20 4.06
CA GLU A 14 -11.32 10.36 5.10
C GLU A 14 -10.06 9.61 4.65
N HIS A 15 -10.00 9.18 3.37
CA HIS A 15 -8.96 8.26 2.92
C HIS A 15 -7.90 8.90 1.98
N ARG A 16 -8.11 10.13 1.50
CA ARG A 16 -7.19 10.75 0.54
C ARG A 16 -5.75 10.86 1.06
N ASP A 17 -5.55 11.25 2.31
CA ASP A 17 -4.21 11.54 2.83
C ASP A 17 -3.40 10.25 3.03
N VAL A 18 -4.06 9.18 3.48
CA VAL A 18 -3.43 7.87 3.66
C VAL A 18 -3.08 7.22 2.32
N VAL A 19 -3.94 7.35 1.30
CA VAL A 19 -3.68 6.85 -0.05
C VAL A 19 -2.55 7.65 -0.72
N LEU A 20 -2.57 8.97 -0.63
CA LEU A 20 -1.54 9.82 -1.21
C LEU A 20 -0.17 9.58 -0.54
N GLY A 21 -0.15 9.43 0.78
CA GLY A 21 1.07 9.08 1.53
C GLY A 21 1.66 7.75 1.10
N PHE A 22 0.81 6.71 0.96
CA PHE A 22 1.22 5.40 0.43
C PHE A 22 1.82 5.53 -0.97
N LEU A 23 1.14 6.20 -1.89
CA LEU A 23 1.58 6.32 -3.29
C LEU A 23 2.86 7.13 -3.45
N ARG A 24 3.00 8.26 -2.73
CA ARG A 24 4.21 9.10 -2.79
C ARG A 24 5.46 8.35 -2.38
N ARG A 25 5.37 7.51 -1.35
CA ARG A 25 6.50 6.67 -0.92
C ARG A 25 6.82 5.54 -1.88
N ARG A 26 5.84 5.09 -2.68
CA ARG A 26 6.04 3.98 -3.64
C ARG A 26 6.46 4.40 -5.03
N LEU A 27 6.03 5.56 -5.49
CA LEU A 27 6.17 5.99 -6.89
C LEU A 27 6.95 7.29 -7.05
N GLY A 28 7.24 8.01 -5.95
CA GLY A 28 7.72 9.39 -6.02
C GLY A 28 6.61 10.38 -6.36
N SER A 29 6.85 11.68 -6.17
CA SER A 29 5.79 12.70 -6.18
C SER A 29 4.97 12.75 -7.47
N GLN A 30 5.63 12.74 -8.63
CA GLN A 30 4.95 12.91 -9.93
C GLN A 30 4.05 11.71 -10.27
N ALA A 31 4.60 10.50 -10.24
CA ALA A 31 3.83 9.29 -10.55
C ALA A 31 2.76 8.97 -9.47
N ALA A 32 2.94 9.48 -8.25
CA ALA A 32 1.94 9.32 -7.20
C ALA A 32 0.67 10.12 -7.43
N GLU A 33 0.75 11.31 -8.04
CA GLU A 33 -0.44 12.13 -8.34
C GLU A 33 -1.34 11.46 -9.39
N ASP A 34 -0.74 10.95 -10.46
CA ASP A 34 -1.46 10.17 -11.49
C ASP A 34 -2.08 8.91 -10.88
N ALA A 35 -1.30 8.19 -10.08
CA ALA A 35 -1.77 6.98 -9.41
C ALA A 35 -2.89 7.26 -8.39
N PHE A 36 -2.84 8.42 -7.72
CA PHE A 36 -3.86 8.85 -6.77
C PHE A 36 -5.19 9.12 -7.49
N GLN A 37 -5.14 9.87 -8.59
CA GLN A 37 -6.32 10.14 -9.41
C GLN A 37 -6.92 8.83 -9.94
N GLU A 38 -6.11 7.95 -10.53
CA GLU A 38 -6.56 6.66 -11.04
C GLU A 38 -7.13 5.77 -9.92
N THR A 39 -6.55 5.78 -8.72
CA THR A 39 -7.05 5.04 -7.55
C THR A 39 -8.47 5.48 -7.20
N PHE A 40 -8.72 6.79 -7.08
CA PHE A 40 -10.04 7.30 -6.70
C PHE A 40 -11.05 7.23 -7.84
N LEU A 41 -10.63 7.29 -9.11
CA LEU A 41 -11.50 7.00 -10.26
C LEU A 41 -11.95 5.53 -10.27
N ARG A 42 -11.05 4.58 -10.00
CA ARG A 42 -11.39 3.17 -9.84
C ARG A 42 -12.30 2.94 -8.64
N ALA A 43 -12.01 3.60 -7.52
CA ALA A 43 -12.85 3.55 -6.33
C ALA A 43 -14.26 4.03 -6.67
N LEU A 44 -14.41 5.22 -7.26
CA LEU A 44 -15.71 5.77 -7.63
C LEU A 44 -16.53 4.82 -8.51
N ARG A 45 -15.92 4.23 -9.54
CA ARG A 45 -16.59 3.26 -10.44
C ARG A 45 -17.01 1.96 -9.77
N ALA A 46 -16.36 1.59 -8.67
CA ALA A 46 -16.64 0.37 -7.93
C ALA A 46 -17.47 0.61 -6.66
N TYR A 47 -17.63 1.88 -6.26
CA TYR A 47 -18.22 2.27 -4.99
C TYR A 47 -19.68 1.84 -4.85
N ASP A 48 -20.46 2.00 -5.92
CA ASP A 48 -21.89 1.62 -5.95
C ASP A 48 -22.12 0.10 -5.83
N ARG A 49 -21.05 -0.71 -5.97
CA ARG A 49 -21.11 -2.17 -5.81
C ARG A 49 -20.75 -2.64 -4.40
N LEU A 50 -20.39 -1.73 -3.49
CA LEU A 50 -20.12 -2.08 -2.10
C LEU A 50 -21.42 -2.39 -1.38
N GLU A 51 -21.50 -3.59 -0.81
CA GLU A 51 -22.67 -4.03 -0.05
C GLU A 51 -22.67 -3.46 1.38
N HIS A 52 -21.48 -3.16 1.92
CA HIS A 52 -21.27 -2.63 3.26
C HIS A 52 -19.97 -1.83 3.37
N ALA A 53 -19.85 -1.00 4.41
CA ALA A 53 -18.71 -0.13 4.68
C ALA A 53 -17.58 -0.80 5.46
N ASP A 54 -17.59 -2.13 5.57
CA ASP A 54 -16.56 -2.82 6.32
C ASP A 54 -15.22 -2.68 5.59
N HIS A 55 -14.19 -2.25 6.32
CA HIS A 55 -12.81 -2.15 5.84
C HIS A 55 -12.58 -1.26 4.60
N LEU A 56 -13.34 -0.15 4.43
CA LEU A 56 -13.17 0.80 3.31
C LEU A 56 -11.72 1.28 3.12
N ARG A 57 -10.98 1.48 4.21
CA ARG A 57 -9.56 1.82 4.19
C ARG A 57 -8.72 0.73 3.54
N ALA A 58 -8.95 -0.54 3.90
CA ALA A 58 -8.26 -1.67 3.29
C ALA A 58 -8.60 -1.78 1.80
N TRP A 59 -9.88 -1.59 1.48
CA TRP A 59 -10.38 -1.65 0.10
C TRP A 59 -9.73 -0.62 -0.82
N VAL A 60 -9.61 0.65 -0.39
CA VAL A 60 -8.97 1.67 -1.24
C VAL A 60 -7.45 1.50 -1.34
N LEU A 61 -6.80 1.07 -0.24
CA LEU A 61 -5.36 0.76 -0.26
C LEU A 61 -5.05 -0.46 -1.12
N THR A 62 -6.00 -1.40 -1.25
CA THR A 62 -5.92 -2.53 -2.18
C THR A 62 -5.90 -2.06 -3.62
N ILE A 63 -6.79 -1.11 -3.99
CA ILE A 63 -6.78 -0.51 -5.34
C ILE A 63 -5.44 0.18 -5.61
N ALA A 64 -4.94 0.97 -4.66
CA ALA A 64 -3.66 1.67 -4.78
C ALA A 64 -2.47 0.69 -4.91
N ALA A 65 -2.43 -0.36 -4.11
CA ALA A 65 -1.35 -1.36 -4.12
C ALA A 65 -1.27 -2.12 -5.44
N ARG A 66 -2.41 -2.49 -6.01
CA ARG A 66 -2.47 -3.11 -7.35
C ARG A 66 -1.86 -2.19 -8.41
N LEU A 67 -2.19 -0.91 -8.35
CA LEU A 67 -1.66 0.07 -9.30
C LEU A 67 -0.13 0.20 -9.18
N VAL A 68 0.41 0.27 -7.96
CA VAL A 68 1.86 0.30 -7.71
C VAL A 68 2.57 -0.94 -8.28
N ILE A 69 2.00 -2.12 -8.05
CA ILE A 69 2.55 -3.38 -8.55
C ILE A 69 2.53 -3.41 -10.08
N ASP A 70 1.42 -3.02 -10.69
CA ASP A 70 1.26 -2.98 -12.15
C ASP A 70 2.21 -1.98 -12.82
N THR A 71 2.41 -0.80 -12.22
CA THR A 71 3.39 0.18 -12.71
C THR A 71 4.82 -0.35 -12.61
N GLY A 72 5.16 -1.02 -11.50
CA GLY A 72 6.48 -1.62 -11.29
C GLY A 72 6.78 -2.80 -12.22
N ARG A 73 5.75 -3.57 -12.64
CA ARG A 73 5.91 -4.64 -13.64
C ARG A 73 6.19 -4.10 -15.03
N ARG A 74 5.67 -2.92 -15.38
CA ARG A 74 5.87 -2.29 -16.70
C ARG A 74 7.20 -1.54 -16.79
N ALA A 75 7.71 -1.04 -15.67
CA ALA A 75 9.05 -0.46 -15.59
C ALA A 75 10.10 -1.57 -15.43
N LYS A 76 10.81 -1.94 -16.51
CA LYS A 76 12.11 -2.64 -16.37
C LYS A 76 13.03 -1.80 -15.46
N PRO A 77 13.96 -2.41 -14.71
CA PRO A 77 14.66 -1.74 -13.61
C PRO A 77 15.58 -0.65 -14.16
N VAL A 78 15.07 0.57 -14.20
CA VAL A 78 15.90 1.76 -14.17
C VAL A 78 15.96 2.12 -12.70
N SER A 79 17.17 2.08 -12.15
CA SER A 79 17.46 2.60 -10.82
C SER A 79 17.01 4.05 -10.78
N HIS A 80 15.81 4.29 -10.26
CA HIS A 80 15.43 5.63 -9.86
C HIS A 80 16.15 5.89 -8.55
N GLU A 81 17.17 6.75 -8.59
CA GLU A 81 17.57 7.51 -7.40
C GLU A 81 16.30 8.22 -6.93
N LEU A 82 15.67 7.65 -5.91
CA LEU A 82 14.58 8.30 -5.19
C LEU A 82 15.18 9.57 -4.59
N PRO A 83 14.60 10.76 -4.84
CA PRO A 83 15.05 11.97 -4.17
C PRO A 83 14.95 11.74 -2.66
N GLU A 84 16.06 11.90 -1.93
CA GLU A 84 16.03 12.00 -0.48
C GLU A 84 15.21 13.25 -0.12
N LEU A 85 13.93 13.02 0.19
CA LEU A 85 13.14 14.02 0.87
C LEU A 85 13.75 14.18 2.27
N PRO A 86 14.06 15.41 2.73
CA PRO A 86 14.53 15.61 4.09
C PRO A 86 13.39 15.19 5.02
N VAL A 87 13.65 14.18 5.85
CA VAL A 87 12.65 13.66 6.78
C VAL A 87 13.07 14.08 8.17
N GLU A 88 12.29 14.98 8.78
CA GLU A 88 12.42 15.34 10.18
C GLU A 88 12.38 14.09 11.07
N ASP A 89 13.28 14.07 12.06
CA ASP A 89 13.33 13.09 13.15
C ASP A 89 12.03 13.17 13.98
N GLY A 90 11.02 12.46 13.48
CA GLY A 90 9.69 12.34 14.07
C GLY A 90 8.82 11.34 13.34
N ARG A 91 9.44 10.45 12.53
CA ARG A 91 8.71 9.48 11.71
C ARG A 91 7.84 8.60 12.60
N PRO A 92 6.52 8.58 12.41
CA PRO A 92 5.69 7.60 13.10
C PRO A 92 6.11 6.18 12.67
N ALA A 93 5.98 5.19 13.55
CA ALA A 93 6.56 3.84 13.38
C ALA A 93 6.23 3.16 12.02
N TYR A 94 5.09 3.47 11.42
CA TYR A 94 4.71 2.99 10.09
C TYR A 94 5.61 3.52 8.96
N ALA A 95 6.13 4.74 9.06
CA ALA A 95 7.04 5.33 8.06
C ALA A 95 8.46 4.71 8.12
N GLU A 96 8.88 4.19 9.28
CA GLU A 96 10.13 3.43 9.39
C GLU A 96 10.00 2.06 8.69
N ILE A 97 8.88 1.36 8.91
CA ILE A 97 8.57 0.08 8.26
C ILE A 97 8.54 0.22 6.74
N GLU A 98 7.94 1.30 6.22
CA GLU A 98 7.85 1.53 4.78
C GLU A 98 9.22 1.69 4.13
N HIS A 99 10.12 2.44 4.75
CA HIS A 99 11.48 2.67 4.25
C HIS A 99 12.31 1.39 4.29
N LEU A 100 12.24 0.62 5.38
CA LEU A 100 12.95 -0.66 5.49
C LEU A 100 12.51 -1.63 4.40
N ALA A 101 11.22 -1.63 4.08
CA ALA A 101 10.66 -2.53 3.10
C ALA A 101 11.12 -2.25 1.66
N ASP A 102 11.75 -1.10 1.36
CA ASP A 102 12.14 -0.72 0.00
C ASP A 102 13.10 -1.73 -0.66
N ALA A 103 14.00 -2.34 0.12
CA ALA A 103 14.93 -3.38 -0.34
C ALA A 103 14.25 -4.72 -0.67
N LEU A 104 12.98 -4.91 -0.29
CA LEU A 104 12.27 -6.16 -0.50
C LEU A 104 11.77 -6.32 -1.96
N PRO A 105 11.63 -7.57 -2.44
CA PRO A 105 10.88 -7.86 -3.66
C PRO A 105 9.47 -7.23 -3.63
N PRO A 106 8.90 -6.79 -4.77
CA PRO A 106 7.67 -5.99 -4.80
C PRO A 106 6.49 -6.59 -4.01
N THR A 107 6.27 -7.90 -4.13
CA THR A 107 5.17 -8.60 -3.42
C THR A 107 5.42 -8.70 -1.92
N GLU A 108 6.64 -9.04 -1.50
CA GLU A 108 7.02 -9.08 -0.07
C GLU A 108 6.91 -7.67 0.53
N ARG A 109 7.41 -6.66 -0.18
CA ARG A 109 7.33 -5.25 0.19
C ARG A 109 5.90 -4.78 0.41
N ALA A 110 5.01 -5.08 -0.54
CA ALA A 110 3.60 -4.72 -0.44
C ALA A 110 2.93 -5.45 0.72
N ALA A 111 3.16 -6.75 0.89
CA ALA A 111 2.59 -7.54 1.99
C ALA A 111 3.03 -7.02 3.37
N VAL A 112 4.32 -6.72 3.54
CA VAL A 112 4.87 -6.17 4.80
C VAL A 112 4.25 -4.81 5.10
N VAL A 113 4.20 -3.90 4.13
CA VAL A 113 3.70 -2.55 4.38
C VAL A 113 2.21 -2.52 4.62
N LEU A 114 1.41 -3.21 3.80
CA LEU A 114 -0.03 -3.29 4.02
C LEU A 114 -0.34 -3.91 5.39
N ARG A 115 0.41 -4.93 5.83
CA ARG A 115 0.20 -5.55 7.14
C ARG A 115 0.66 -4.70 8.31
N TYR A 116 1.87 -4.15 8.28
CA TYR A 116 2.50 -3.57 9.48
C TYR A 116 2.48 -2.05 9.54
N ALA A 117 2.40 -1.37 8.39
CA ALA A 117 2.25 0.09 8.35
C ALA A 117 0.77 0.51 8.27
N TYR A 118 -0.07 -0.31 7.63
CA TYR A 118 -1.50 0.00 7.43
C TYR A 118 -2.44 -0.95 8.19
N ASP A 119 -1.93 -1.96 8.91
CA ASP A 119 -2.71 -2.90 9.74
C ASP A 119 -3.85 -3.64 9.00
N LEU A 120 -3.67 -3.91 7.70
CA LEU A 120 -4.64 -4.70 6.94
C LEU A 120 -4.64 -6.17 7.41
N ALA A 121 -5.81 -6.81 7.31
CA ALA A 121 -5.92 -8.25 7.50
C ALA A 121 -5.32 -9.01 6.31
N TYR A 122 -4.88 -10.25 6.53
CA TYR A 122 -4.28 -11.04 5.44
C TYR A 122 -5.27 -11.33 4.30
N ASP A 123 -6.57 -11.36 4.58
CA ASP A 123 -7.59 -11.56 3.55
C ASP A 123 -7.66 -10.34 2.61
N ASP A 124 -7.62 -9.12 3.15
CA ASP A 124 -7.55 -7.89 2.35
C ASP A 124 -6.26 -7.82 1.54
N ILE A 125 -5.14 -8.19 2.15
CA ILE A 125 -3.83 -8.22 1.48
C ILE A 125 -3.83 -9.25 0.35
N ALA A 126 -4.45 -10.41 0.54
CA ALA A 126 -4.56 -11.44 -0.48
C ALA A 126 -5.31 -10.93 -1.71
N ILE A 127 -6.43 -10.23 -1.49
CA ILE A 127 -7.17 -9.54 -2.56
C ILE A 127 -6.26 -8.51 -3.24
N ALA A 128 -5.57 -7.67 -2.48
CA ALA A 128 -4.67 -6.65 -3.04
C ALA A 128 -3.57 -7.23 -3.93
N LEU A 129 -3.01 -8.36 -3.53
CA LEU A 129 -1.90 -9.01 -4.23
C LEU A 129 -2.35 -10.03 -5.29
N ASP A 130 -3.66 -10.21 -5.48
CA ASP A 130 -4.25 -11.23 -6.36
C ASP A 130 -3.72 -12.64 -6.02
N SER A 131 -3.84 -13.01 -4.75
CA SER A 131 -3.26 -14.21 -4.15
C SER A 131 -4.18 -14.81 -3.07
N THR A 132 -3.71 -15.85 -2.35
CA THR A 132 -4.44 -16.43 -1.20
C THR A 132 -3.99 -15.82 0.14
N PRO A 133 -4.81 -15.87 1.20
CA PRO A 133 -4.42 -15.41 2.55
C PRO A 133 -3.14 -16.08 3.07
N GLU A 134 -2.93 -17.35 2.76
CA GLU A 134 -1.72 -18.09 3.08
C GLU A 134 -0.50 -17.53 2.34
N ALA A 135 -0.63 -17.26 1.04
CA ALA A 135 0.43 -16.67 0.23
C ALA A 135 0.77 -15.25 0.70
N ALA A 136 -0.23 -14.44 1.05
CA ALA A 136 -0.04 -13.11 1.62
C ALA A 136 0.73 -13.17 2.96
N ARG A 137 0.35 -14.10 3.85
CA ARG A 137 1.04 -14.33 5.13
C ARG A 137 2.48 -14.80 4.90
N GLN A 138 2.70 -15.69 3.94
CA GLN A 138 4.02 -16.18 3.59
C GLN A 138 4.91 -15.06 3.03
N ALA A 139 4.37 -14.19 2.16
CA ALA A 139 5.08 -13.04 1.61
C ALA A 139 5.47 -12.03 2.71
N ALA A 140 4.54 -11.70 3.62
CA ALA A 140 4.83 -10.83 4.75
C ALA A 140 5.90 -11.42 5.68
N SER A 141 5.80 -12.71 6.01
CA SER A 141 6.78 -13.41 6.84
C SER A 141 8.17 -13.46 6.19
N SER A 142 8.21 -13.74 4.89
CA SER A 142 9.46 -13.80 4.11
C SER A 142 10.15 -12.44 4.07
N GLY A 143 9.38 -11.37 3.83
CA GLY A 143 9.87 -9.99 3.88
C GLY A 143 10.44 -9.62 5.25
N VAL A 144 9.71 -9.88 6.34
CA VAL A 144 10.19 -9.62 7.72
C VAL A 144 11.48 -10.37 8.01
N ARG A 145 11.59 -11.64 7.59
CA ARG A 145 12.80 -12.44 7.77
C ARG A 145 13.99 -11.83 7.02
N ARG A 146 13.79 -11.33 5.80
CA ARG A 146 14.83 -10.66 5.01
C ARG A 146 15.32 -9.38 5.68
N LEU A 147 14.40 -8.52 6.14
CA LEU A 147 14.75 -7.29 6.87
C LEU A 147 15.58 -7.56 8.14
N ARG A 148 15.24 -8.64 8.87
CA ARG A 148 16.01 -9.06 10.06
C ARG A 148 17.43 -9.51 9.71
N ALA A 149 17.60 -10.25 8.61
CA ALA A 149 18.92 -10.72 8.16
C ALA A 149 19.83 -9.55 7.75
N GLU A 150 19.29 -8.57 7.02
CA GLU A 150 20.04 -7.38 6.59
C GLU A 150 20.47 -6.50 7.77
N ARG A 151 19.63 -6.32 8.79
CA ARG A 151 19.99 -5.60 10.02
C ARG A 151 21.01 -6.32 10.92
N THR A 152 21.28 -7.61 10.66
CA THR A 152 22.23 -8.41 11.45
C THR A 152 23.63 -8.46 10.79
N THR A 153 23.79 -7.88 9.61
CA THR A 153 25.10 -7.81 8.94
C THR A 153 25.83 -6.54 9.40
N PRO A 154 26.97 -6.65 10.10
CA PRO A 154 27.71 -5.52 10.66
C PRO A 154 28.39 -4.64 9.61
#